data_AF-A0A924ASW3-F1
#
_entry.id   AF-A0A924ASW3-F1
#
_cell.length_a   1.000
_cell.length_b   1.000
_cell.length_c   1.000
_cell.angle_alpha   90.00
_cell.angle_beta   90.00
_cell.angle_gamma   90.00
#
_symmetry.space_group_name_H-M   'P 1'
#
loop_
_entity.id
_entity.type
_entity.pdbx_description
1 polymer ?
#
loop_
_entity_poly.entity_id
_entity_poly.type
_entity_poly.pdbx_seq_one_letter_code
_entity_poly.pdbx_strand_id
1 'polypeptide(L)'
;FSGHKPGWMTDRGLLWIVFGPPPRVEPTPDGEDWVYKDVADAGGARFRFRRRPTLFAPGQLELRRERGFETVWYAATAQWRKGSAVTAVK
;
A
#
# COMPACT_ATOMS: atom_id res chain seq x y z
N PHE A 1 -11.39 2.72 -3.65
CA PHE A 1 -10.82 1.35 -3.68
C PHE A 1 -11.87 0.23 -3.76
N SER A 2 -13.14 0.50 -4.12
CA SER A 2 -14.19 -0.54 -4.17
C SER A 2 -14.35 -1.14 -5.57
N GLY A 3 -14.87 -2.36 -5.63
CA GLY A 3 -15.18 -3.13 -6.84
C GLY A 3 -16.05 -4.33 -6.46
N HIS A 4 -15.65 -5.55 -6.83
CA HIS A 4 -16.30 -6.79 -6.39
C HIS A 4 -16.19 -7.08 -4.88
N LYS A 5 -15.36 -6.32 -4.15
CA LYS A 5 -15.19 -6.41 -2.69
C LYS A 5 -15.07 -5.02 -2.06
N PRO A 6 -15.39 -4.87 -0.75
CA PRO A 6 -15.21 -3.62 -0.02
C PRO A 6 -13.78 -3.08 -0.10
N GLY A 7 -13.62 -1.76 -0.07
CA GLY A 7 -12.33 -1.12 -0.28
C GLY A 7 -11.25 -1.53 0.71
N TRP A 8 -11.61 -1.75 1.97
CA TRP A 8 -10.70 -2.19 3.02
C TRP A 8 -10.15 -3.61 2.81
N MET A 9 -10.82 -4.44 2.00
CA MET A 9 -10.36 -5.79 1.64
C MET A 9 -9.45 -5.81 0.39
N THR A 10 -9.12 -4.65 -0.17
CA THR A 10 -8.17 -4.53 -1.30
C THR A 10 -6.77 -4.27 -0.77
N ASP A 11 -5.73 -4.64 -1.53
CA ASP A 11 -4.34 -4.37 -1.09
C ASP A 11 -4.09 -2.87 -0.87
N ARG A 12 -4.71 -2.01 -1.70
CA ARG A 12 -4.66 -0.53 -1.53
C ARG A 12 -5.33 -0.09 -0.24
N GLY A 13 -6.51 -0.62 0.07
CA GLY A 13 -7.21 -0.30 1.32
C GLY A 13 -6.48 -0.81 2.56
N LEU A 14 -5.89 -2.00 2.48
CA LEU A 14 -5.07 -2.56 3.55
C LEU A 14 -3.85 -1.67 3.84
N LEU A 15 -3.13 -1.27 2.78
CA LEU A 15 -2.01 -0.34 2.91
C LEU A 15 -2.44 1.03 3.43
N TRP A 16 -3.60 1.53 3.00
CA TRP A 16 -4.16 2.78 3.52
C TRP A 16 -4.43 2.72 5.03
N ILE A 17 -4.91 1.59 5.54
CA ILE A 17 -5.18 1.44 6.98
C ILE A 17 -3.88 1.40 7.79
N VAL A 18 -2.86 0.69 7.28
CA VAL A 18 -1.61 0.45 8.03
C VAL A 18 -0.63 1.62 7.91
N PHE A 19 -0.50 2.21 6.72
CA PHE A 19 0.46 3.27 6.41
C PHE A 19 -0.17 4.64 6.25
N GLY A 20 -1.49 4.74 6.27
CA GLY A 20 -2.20 5.98 5.96
C GLY A 20 -2.25 6.30 4.46
N PRO A 21 -2.67 7.52 4.10
CA PRO A 21 -2.67 7.97 2.71
C PRO A 21 -1.24 8.02 2.15
N PRO A 22 -1.01 7.54 0.90
CA PRO A 22 0.30 7.60 0.28
C PRO A 22 0.72 9.07 0.03
N PRO A 23 1.94 9.48 0.40
CA PRO A 23 2.45 10.83 0.11
C PRO A 23 2.54 11.11 -1.39
N ARG A 24 2.87 10.09 -2.19
CA ARG A 24 2.99 10.19 -3.64
C ARG A 24 2.47 8.92 -4.30
N VAL A 25 1.66 9.12 -5.34
CA VAL A 25 1.21 8.06 -6.25
C VAL A 25 1.76 8.35 -7.64
N GLU A 26 2.52 7.42 -8.19
CA GLU A 26 3.14 7.51 -9.51
C GLU A 26 2.40 6.55 -10.47
N PRO A 27 1.66 7.03 -11.48
CA PRO A 27 1.00 6.13 -12.43
C PRO A 27 2.03 5.40 -13.29
N THR A 28 1.75 4.14 -13.61
CA THR A 28 2.57 3.31 -14.51
C THR A 28 1.69 2.74 -15.64
N PRO A 29 2.28 2.29 -16.76
CA PRO A 29 1.50 1.66 -17.83
C PRO A 29 0.64 0.48 -17.33
N ASP A 30 1.19 -0.29 -16.40
CA ASP A 30 0.55 -1.49 -15.85
C ASP A 30 -0.19 -1.25 -14.53
N GLY A 31 -0.27 -0.01 -14.02
CA GLY A 31 -0.90 0.28 -12.73
C GLY A 31 -0.45 1.58 -12.07
N GLU A 32 0.00 1.49 -10.82
CA GLU A 32 0.43 2.65 -10.02
C GLU A 32 1.42 2.22 -8.92
N ASP A 33 2.34 3.12 -8.59
CA ASP A 33 3.32 2.95 -7.53
C ASP A 33 3.03 3.94 -6.40
N TRP A 34 2.86 3.45 -5.18
CA TRP A 34 2.74 4.29 -4.00
C TRP A 34 4.10 4.41 -3.32
N VAL A 35 4.58 5.65 -3.18
CA VAL A 35 5.91 5.95 -2.67
C VAL A 35 5.82 6.61 -1.31
N TYR A 36 6.45 5.96 -0.33
CA TYR A 36 6.59 6.42 1.04
C TYR A 36 8.07 6.63 1.32
N LYS A 37 8.55 7.88 1.39
CA LYS A 37 10.00 8.15 1.52
C LYS A 37 10.51 7.97 2.95
N ASP A 38 9.67 8.23 3.95
CA ASP A 38 10.06 8.31 5.37
C ASP A 38 9.31 7.28 6.21
N VAL A 39 9.28 6.03 5.74
CA VAL A 39 8.58 4.93 6.42
C VAL A 39 9.60 3.97 7.01
N ALA A 40 9.65 3.97 8.34
CA ALA A 40 10.57 3.22 9.18
C ALA A 40 12.06 3.56 8.94
N ASP A 41 12.95 2.99 9.76
CA ASP A 41 14.41 3.19 9.69
C ASP A 41 15.07 2.63 8.40
N ALA A 42 14.26 2.14 7.44
CA ALA A 42 14.70 1.41 6.26
C ALA A 42 14.87 2.27 4.99
N GLY A 43 14.71 3.60 5.08
CA GLY A 43 14.88 4.50 3.92
C GLY A 43 13.69 4.53 2.95
N GLY A 44 12.50 4.22 3.45
CA GLY A 44 11.24 4.30 2.70
C GLY A 44 10.77 2.99 2.08
N ALA A 45 9.60 3.05 1.45
CA ALA A 45 8.92 1.93 0.82
C ALA A 45 8.22 2.35 -0.48
N ARG A 46 8.30 1.50 -1.51
CA ARG A 46 7.57 1.64 -2.77
C ARG A 46 6.68 0.43 -3.00
N PHE A 47 5.38 0.61 -2.88
CA PHE A 47 4.38 -0.42 -3.13
C PHE A 47 3.89 -0.33 -4.57
N ARG A 48 4.12 -1.39 -5.36
CA ARG A 48 3.76 -1.42 -6.78
C ARG A 48 2.46 -2.17 -6.98
N PHE A 49 1.46 -1.50 -7.52
CA PHE A 49 0.18 -2.08 -7.86
C PHE A 49 0.09 -2.34 -9.35
N ARG A 50 -0.35 -3.53 -9.72
CA ARG A 50 -0.57 -3.94 -11.12
C ARG A 50 -2.05 -4.14 -11.39
N ARG A 51 -2.48 -3.79 -12.60
CA ARG A 51 -3.84 -4.02 -13.09
C ARG A 51 -4.07 -5.51 -13.22
N ARG A 52 -5.10 -6.00 -12.54
CA ARG A 52 -5.57 -7.39 -12.58
C ARG A 52 -7.09 -7.38 -12.74
N PRO A 53 -7.58 -6.89 -13.90
CA PRO A 53 -9.01 -6.79 -14.14
C PRO A 53 -9.66 -8.17 -14.03
N THR A 54 -10.84 -8.19 -13.43
CA THR A 54 -11.74 -9.36 -13.44
C THR A 54 -13.04 -8.98 -14.11
N LEU A 55 -13.85 -9.98 -14.49
CA LEU A 55 -15.17 -9.74 -15.10
C LEU A 55 -16.06 -8.81 -14.27
N PHE A 56 -15.91 -8.84 -12.93
CA PHE A 56 -16.70 -8.06 -11.99
C PHE A 56 -15.97 -6.82 -11.44
N ALA A 57 -14.70 -6.64 -11.78
CA ALA A 57 -13.90 -5.48 -11.37
C ALA A 57 -12.82 -5.14 -12.41
N PRO A 58 -13.18 -4.43 -13.50
CA PRO A 58 -12.23 -4.04 -14.55
C PRO A 58 -11.11 -3.10 -14.07
N GLY A 59 -11.35 -2.35 -12.98
CA GLY A 59 -10.37 -1.44 -12.37
C GLY A 59 -9.54 -2.06 -11.23
N GLN A 60 -9.55 -3.39 -11.07
CA GLN A 60 -8.87 -4.04 -9.95
C GLN A 60 -7.35 -3.90 -10.06
N LEU A 61 -6.75 -3.48 -8.95
CA LEU A 61 -5.32 -3.34 -8.75
C LEU A 61 -4.90 -4.27 -7.61
N GLU A 62 -3.82 -5.01 -7.83
CA GLU A 62 -3.23 -5.93 -6.85
C GLU A 62 -1.80 -5.53 -6.53
N LEU A 63 -1.42 -5.66 -5.27
CA LEU A 63 -0.05 -5.42 -4.83
C LEU A 63 0.86 -6.51 -5.37
N ARG A 64 1.92 -6.11 -6.06
CA ARG A 64 3.02 -6.99 -6.43
C ARG A 64 3.84 -7.27 -5.17
N ARG A 65 3.54 -8.36 -4.46
CA ARG A 65 4.24 -8.75 -3.22
C ARG A 65 5.69 -9.10 -3.51
N GLU A 66 6.59 -8.39 -2.85
CA GLU A 66 8.04 -8.60 -2.95
C GLU A 66 8.62 -8.85 -1.56
N ARG A 67 9.69 -9.65 -1.47
CA ARG A 67 10.29 -10.04 -0.18
C ARG A 67 10.69 -8.84 0.69
N GLY A 68 11.10 -7.73 0.07
CA GLY A 68 11.49 -6.51 0.79
C GLY A 68 10.37 -5.82 1.57
N PHE A 69 9.10 -6.17 1.34
CA PHE A 69 7.97 -5.56 2.04
C PHE A 69 7.76 -6.10 3.45
N GLU A 70 8.26 -7.30 3.75
CA GLU A 70 8.02 -7.96 5.02
C GLU A 70 8.56 -7.14 6.20
N THR A 71 9.78 -6.61 6.08
CA THR A 71 10.40 -5.75 7.10
C THR A 71 9.59 -4.48 7.36
N VAL A 72 9.21 -3.77 6.30
CA VAL A 72 8.44 -2.51 6.40
C VAL A 72 7.05 -2.77 6.98
N TRP A 73 6.41 -3.86 6.56
CA TRP A 73 5.11 -4.27 7.08
C TRP A 73 5.15 -4.62 8.56
N TYR A 74 6.14 -5.39 9.02
CA TYR A 74 6.29 -5.71 10.44
C TYR A 74 6.55 -4.46 11.28
N ALA A 75 7.40 -3.54 10.80
CA ALA A 75 7.64 -2.28 11.48
C ALA A 75 6.34 -1.47 11.62
N ALA A 76 5.56 -1.35 10.55
CA ALA A 76 4.32 -0.58 10.55
C ALA A 76 3.22 -1.19 11.41
N THR A 77 3.03 -2.50 11.34
CA THR A 77 2.06 -3.19 12.20
C THR A 77 2.46 -3.16 13.67
N ALA A 78 3.76 -3.21 13.99
CA ALA A 78 4.24 -3.06 15.37
C ALA A 78 3.97 -1.66 15.92
N GLN A 79 4.11 -0.60 15.13
CA GLN A 79 3.73 0.75 15.55
C GLN A 79 2.21 0.89 15.69
N TRP A 80 1.45 0.37 14.71
CA TRP A 80 -0.01 0.42 14.74
C TRP A 80 -0.59 -0.25 15.99
N ARG A 81 -0.03 -1.40 16.40
CA ARG A 81 -0.39 -2.09 17.65
C ARG A 81 -0.07 -1.30 18.92
N LYS A 82 0.87 -0.36 18.86
CA LYS A 82 1.20 0.56 19.96
C LYS A 82 0.31 1.82 19.96
N GLY A 83 -0.62 1.93 19.01
CA GLY A 83 -1.49 3.10 18.84
C GLY A 83 -0.85 4.24 18.04
N SER A 84 0.34 4.03 17.48
CA SER A 84 1.05 5.04 16.68
C SER A 84 0.99 4.67 15.21
N ALA A 85 0.64 5.62 14.34
CA ALA A 85 0.71 5.40 12.89
C ALA A 85 2.15 5.61 12.41
N VAL A 86 2.64 4.73 11.52
CA VAL A 86 3.81 5.07 10.69
C VAL A 86 3.37 6.17 9.74
N THR A 87 3.64 7.40 10.13
CA THR A 87 3.27 8.58 9.36
C THR A 87 4.51 9.00 8.59
N ALA A 88 4.39 9.09 7.26
CA ALA A 88 5.37 9.83 6.48
C ALA A 88 5.32 11.29 6.95
N VAL A 89 6.39 11.75 7.60
CA VAL A 89 6.52 13.14 8.01
C VAL A 89 6.45 14.01 6.75
N LYS A 90 5.65 15.08 6.84
CA LYS A 90 5.30 15.96 5.72
C LYS A 90 6.48 16.77 5.23
#